data_AF-A0A7J3FDP9-F1
#
_entry.id   AF-A0A7J3FDP9-F1
#
_cell.length_a   1.000
_cell.length_b   1.000
_cell.length_c   1.000
_cell.angle_alpha   90.00
_cell.angle_beta   90.00
_cell.angle_gamma   90.00
#
_symmetry.space_group_name_H-M   'P 1'
#
loop_
_entity.id
_entity.type
_entity.pdbx_description
1 polymer ?
#
loop_
_entity_poly.entity_id
_entity_poly.type
_entity_poly.pdbx_seq_one_letter_code
_entity_poly.pdbx_strand_id
1 'polypeptide(L)'
;MVSHYHFDHYTPHFEDWQWIGSSPEFAQKLYRGKILLAKDFKDLPPIQRKRGYLFQKFNRGICKEFLTADGKSFKWGRVVLEVSPPQPHGLSTSAKILMFALRQPASCLVYAPDLQGTRQESVELILKWEPSVLIAGGPPLYLAGYRLKKEEIETATSNLLKLVREIPLTIVDHHLFRSLDSQEYLQRLAVEARKTGHEVKSAAELLGQKPELLEASRKELYQKPDQGISIRY
;
A
#
# COMPACT_ATOMS: atom_id res chain seq x y z
N MET A 1 6.09 4.50 -8.57
CA MET A 1 5.08 5.56 -8.31
C MET A 1 5.06 5.82 -6.82
N VAL A 2 4.90 7.06 -6.37
CA VAL A 2 4.65 7.40 -4.96
C VAL A 2 3.16 7.66 -4.80
N SER A 3 2.45 6.77 -4.10
CA SER A 3 1.00 6.84 -3.91
C SER A 3 0.58 7.97 -2.96
N HIS A 4 1.38 8.23 -1.93
CA HIS A 4 1.19 9.31 -0.96
C HIS A 4 2.45 9.53 -0.12
N TYR A 5 2.45 10.59 0.70
CA TYR A 5 3.62 11.05 1.43
C TYR A 5 3.66 10.59 2.89
N HIS A 6 3.75 9.28 3.07
CA HIS A 6 4.09 8.62 4.33
C HIS A 6 5.35 7.77 4.14
N PHE A 7 6.21 7.69 5.16
CA PHE A 7 7.62 7.27 4.97
C PHE A 7 7.80 5.76 4.71
N ASP A 8 6.80 4.94 4.99
CA ASP A 8 6.72 3.52 4.58
C ASP A 8 6.24 3.35 3.12
N HIS A 9 5.94 4.42 2.39
CA HIS A 9 5.53 4.37 0.97
C HIS A 9 6.48 5.10 0.00
N TYR A 10 7.53 5.74 0.51
CA TYR A 10 8.63 6.25 -0.31
C TYR A 10 9.90 6.41 0.53
N THR A 11 11.06 6.20 -0.07
CA THR A 11 12.36 6.47 0.56
C THR A 11 12.67 7.97 0.53
N PRO A 12 12.84 8.65 1.68
CA PRO A 12 13.23 10.05 1.72
C PRO A 12 14.76 10.26 1.59
N HIS A 13 15.18 11.51 1.38
CA HIS A 13 16.59 11.92 1.24
C HIS A 13 17.21 12.36 2.57
N PHE A 14 17.03 11.58 3.64
CA PHE A 14 17.71 11.78 4.93
C PHE A 14 18.04 10.43 5.55
N GLU A 15 19.02 10.42 6.44
CA GLU A 15 19.42 9.21 7.16
C GLU A 15 18.44 8.88 8.28
N ASP A 16 17.89 7.67 8.24
CA ASP A 16 17.13 7.07 9.33
C ASP A 16 17.16 5.55 9.14
N TRP A 17 18.14 4.91 9.76
CA TRP A 17 18.31 3.46 9.73
C TRP A 17 17.44 2.74 10.75
N GLN A 18 16.92 3.45 11.74
CA GLN A 18 16.18 2.85 12.85
C GLN A 18 14.73 2.54 12.45
N TRP A 19 14.08 3.45 11.73
CA TRP A 19 12.63 3.37 11.51
C TRP A 19 12.23 3.11 10.06
N ILE A 20 12.98 3.66 9.10
CA ILE A 20 12.56 3.66 7.68
C ILE A 20 13.64 3.17 6.72
N GLY A 21 14.86 2.88 7.21
CA GLY A 21 15.95 2.35 6.40
C GLY A 21 16.33 3.25 5.22
N SER A 22 16.44 4.57 5.44
CA SER A 22 16.70 5.54 4.38
C SER A 22 18.05 6.22 4.50
N SER A 23 18.61 6.61 3.35
CA SER A 23 19.76 7.52 3.24
C SER A 23 19.66 8.32 1.93
N PRO A 24 20.35 9.47 1.83
CA PRO A 24 20.44 10.21 0.56
C PRO A 24 21.02 9.36 -0.58
N GLU A 25 22.03 8.53 -0.34
CA GLU A 25 22.66 7.66 -1.33
C GLU A 25 21.67 6.59 -1.81
N PHE A 26 20.95 5.97 -0.88
CA PHE A 26 19.96 4.97 -1.20
C PHE A 26 18.79 5.55 -2.01
N ALA A 27 18.29 6.72 -1.61
CA ALA A 27 17.26 7.46 -2.34
C ALA A 27 17.75 7.82 -3.76
N GLN A 28 18.97 8.34 -3.90
CA GLN A 28 19.55 8.63 -5.21
C GLN A 28 19.65 7.38 -6.09
N LYS A 29 20.15 6.27 -5.56
CA LYS A 29 20.22 4.99 -6.29
C LYS A 29 18.82 4.51 -6.72
N LEU A 30 17.82 4.72 -5.87
CA LEU A 30 16.45 4.30 -6.15
C LEU A 30 15.78 5.13 -7.26
N TYR A 31 16.02 6.44 -7.30
CA TYR A 31 15.24 7.36 -8.15
C TYR A 31 15.97 7.88 -9.40
N ARG A 32 17.30 7.82 -9.43
CA ARG A 32 18.11 8.37 -10.52
C ARG A 32 17.75 7.75 -11.88
N GLY A 33 17.55 8.59 -12.89
CA GLY A 33 17.24 8.18 -14.26
C GLY A 33 15.86 7.55 -14.48
N LYS A 34 15.01 7.49 -13.46
CA LYS A 34 13.65 6.93 -13.58
C LYS A 34 12.61 8.00 -13.90
N ILE A 35 11.48 7.59 -14.49
CA ILE A 35 10.27 8.41 -14.55
C ILE A 35 9.56 8.26 -13.20
N LEU A 36 9.42 9.36 -12.47
CA LEU A 36 8.75 9.40 -11.18
C LEU A 36 7.33 9.92 -11.35
N LEU A 37 6.37 9.01 -11.21
CA LEU A 37 4.97 9.35 -11.02
C LEU A 37 4.71 9.57 -9.55
N ALA A 38 4.23 10.74 -9.18
CA ALA A 38 3.99 11.09 -7.78
C ALA A 38 2.67 11.86 -7.62
N LYS A 39 2.12 11.74 -6.41
CA LYS A 39 0.93 12.46 -6.02
C LYS A 39 1.13 13.99 -5.96
N ASP A 40 0.14 14.79 -6.35
CA ASP A 40 0.18 16.23 -6.09
C ASP A 40 0.13 16.50 -4.58
N PHE A 41 1.03 17.36 -4.11
CA PHE A 41 1.19 17.70 -2.71
C PHE A 41 0.53 19.03 -2.31
N LYS A 42 0.09 19.85 -3.28
CA LYS A 42 -0.39 21.22 -3.03
C LYS A 42 -1.57 21.26 -2.06
N ASP A 43 -2.54 20.38 -2.26
CA ASP A 43 -3.80 20.33 -1.49
C ASP A 43 -3.77 19.29 -0.35
N LEU A 44 -2.58 18.92 0.12
CA LEU A 44 -2.41 17.97 1.23
C LEU A 44 -2.21 18.67 2.57
N PRO A 45 -2.48 17.97 3.69
CA PRO A 45 -2.18 18.48 5.03
C PRO A 45 -0.72 18.92 5.15
N PRO A 46 -0.41 19.89 6.04
CA PRO A 46 0.91 20.54 6.09
C PRO A 46 2.10 19.56 6.13
N ILE A 47 2.00 18.47 6.90
CA ILE A 47 3.07 17.47 7.01
C ILE A 47 3.30 16.72 5.70
N GLN A 48 2.24 16.31 5.00
CA GLN A 48 2.34 15.62 3.72
C GLN A 48 2.75 16.58 2.60
N ARG A 49 2.28 17.83 2.64
CA ARG A 49 2.69 18.88 1.71
C ARG A 49 4.18 19.15 1.81
N LYS A 50 4.72 19.29 3.02
CA LYS A 50 6.16 19.46 3.27
C LYS A 50 6.95 18.27 2.73
N ARG A 51 6.51 17.04 3.03
CA ARG A 51 7.14 15.80 2.54
C ARG A 51 7.14 15.72 1.02
N GLY A 52 6.02 16.03 0.37
CA GLY A 52 5.92 16.03 -1.10
C GLY A 52 6.75 17.11 -1.76
N TYR A 53 6.78 18.32 -1.18
CA TYR A 53 7.67 19.38 -1.64
C TYR A 53 9.15 18.94 -1.59
N LEU A 54 9.60 18.39 -0.45
CA LEU A 54 10.98 17.92 -0.30
C LEU A 54 11.28 16.77 -1.26
N PHE A 55 10.37 15.80 -1.39
CA PHE A 55 10.49 14.69 -2.32
C PHE A 55 10.67 15.19 -3.76
N GLN A 56 9.82 16.13 -4.21
CA GLN A 56 9.96 16.72 -5.53
C GLN A 56 11.27 17.50 -5.68
N LYS A 57 11.62 18.33 -4.69
CA LYS A 57 12.83 19.17 -4.71
C LYS A 57 14.09 18.34 -4.90
N PHE A 58 14.25 17.26 -4.15
CA PHE A 58 15.45 16.42 -4.22
C PHE A 58 15.49 15.52 -5.45
N ASN A 59 14.33 15.10 -5.97
CA ASN A 59 14.31 14.15 -7.08
C ASN A 59 14.32 14.82 -8.47
N ARG A 60 13.80 16.05 -8.62
CA ARG A 60 13.72 16.72 -9.93
C ARG A 60 15.05 16.81 -10.68
N GLY A 61 16.16 16.96 -9.98
CA GLY A 61 17.50 17.06 -10.58
C GLY A 61 18.17 15.72 -10.90
N ILE A 62 17.61 14.59 -10.45
CA ILE A 62 18.22 13.26 -10.62
C ILE A 62 17.33 12.27 -11.39
N CYS A 63 16.00 12.45 -11.35
CA CYS A 63 15.08 11.63 -12.11
C CYS A 63 15.13 12.00 -13.60
N LYS A 64 14.73 11.07 -14.48
CA LYS A 64 14.54 11.37 -15.90
C LYS A 64 13.38 12.34 -16.11
N GLU A 65 12.30 12.15 -15.38
CA GLU A 65 11.08 12.96 -15.48
C GLU A 65 10.29 12.87 -14.18
N PHE A 66 9.65 13.96 -13.78
CA PHE A 66 8.79 14.01 -12.59
C PHE A 66 7.38 14.43 -13.00
N LEU A 67 6.41 13.54 -12.87
CA LEU A 67 5.04 13.73 -13.33
C LEU A 67 4.05 13.61 -12.16
N THR A 68 3.17 14.61 -12.05
CA THR A 68 1.98 14.51 -11.20
C THR A 68 1.03 13.47 -11.79
N ALA A 69 0.61 12.48 -10.99
CA ALA A 69 -0.12 11.30 -11.45
C ALA A 69 -1.63 11.33 -11.16
N ASP A 70 -2.11 12.23 -10.31
CA ASP A 70 -3.51 12.30 -9.84
C ASP A 70 -4.52 12.26 -11.01
N GLY A 71 -5.30 11.18 -11.09
CA GLY A 71 -6.34 11.00 -12.10
C GLY A 71 -5.87 10.83 -13.55
N LYS A 72 -4.57 10.56 -13.78
CA LYS A 72 -4.00 10.49 -15.14
C LYS A 72 -3.86 9.06 -15.65
N SER A 73 -3.74 8.95 -16.97
CA SER A 73 -3.37 7.72 -17.66
C SER A 73 -2.04 7.90 -18.40
N PHE A 74 -1.21 6.88 -18.38
CA PHE A 74 0.09 6.85 -19.05
C PHE A 74 0.20 5.59 -19.90
N LYS A 75 0.74 5.70 -21.12
CA LYS A 75 0.86 4.59 -22.05
C LYS A 75 2.29 4.42 -22.53
N TRP A 76 2.81 3.19 -22.39
CA TRP A 76 4.11 2.78 -22.92
C TRP A 76 3.92 1.50 -23.75
N GLY A 77 3.84 1.66 -25.07
CA GLY A 77 3.55 0.55 -25.97
C GLY A 77 2.17 -0.06 -25.68
N ARG A 78 2.16 -1.34 -25.26
CA ARG A 78 0.95 -2.09 -24.88
C ARG A 78 0.61 -2.01 -23.39
N VAL A 79 1.44 -1.33 -22.60
CA VAL A 79 1.23 -1.14 -21.17
C VAL A 79 0.49 0.17 -20.94
N VAL A 80 -0.63 0.11 -20.23
CA VAL A 80 -1.40 1.29 -19.80
C VAL A 80 -1.42 1.34 -18.28
N LEU A 81 -1.07 2.48 -17.72
CA LEU A 81 -1.18 2.76 -16.30
C LEU A 81 -2.27 3.80 -16.08
N GLU A 82 -3.39 3.41 -15.49
CA GLU A 82 -4.46 4.31 -15.07
C GLU A 82 -4.32 4.59 -13.58
N VAL A 83 -4.29 5.86 -13.20
CA VAL A 83 -4.12 6.29 -11.82
C VAL A 83 -5.42 6.92 -11.34
N SER A 84 -5.87 6.54 -10.14
CA SER A 84 -7.09 7.10 -9.56
C SER A 84 -6.94 8.61 -9.32
N PRO A 85 -8.04 9.36 -9.27
CA PRO A 85 -8.07 10.60 -8.51
C PRO A 85 -7.66 10.35 -7.05
N PRO A 86 -7.26 11.39 -6.30
CA PRO A 86 -6.96 11.27 -4.87
C PRO A 86 -8.09 10.60 -4.09
N GLN A 87 -7.81 9.45 -3.50
CA GLN A 87 -8.75 8.70 -2.65
C GLN A 87 -8.44 8.94 -1.17
N PRO A 88 -9.42 8.90 -0.26
CA PRO A 88 -9.17 8.93 1.19
C PRO A 88 -8.21 7.81 1.64
N HIS A 89 -7.38 8.09 2.64
CA HIS A 89 -6.54 7.09 3.31
C HIS A 89 -7.39 6.41 4.39
N GLY A 90 -7.95 5.25 4.05
CA GLY A 90 -8.95 4.60 4.89
C GLY A 90 -10.15 5.53 5.19
N LEU A 91 -10.47 5.69 6.48
CA LEU A 91 -11.54 6.59 6.92
C LEU A 91 -11.10 8.04 7.06
N SER A 92 -9.80 8.29 7.10
CA SER A 92 -9.25 9.64 7.15
C SER A 92 -9.49 10.36 5.82
N THR A 93 -10.16 11.50 5.89
CA THR A 93 -10.34 12.39 4.74
C THR A 93 -9.18 13.37 4.57
N SER A 94 -8.33 13.50 5.58
CA SER A 94 -7.21 14.45 5.59
C SER A 94 -6.03 13.94 4.75
N ALA A 95 -5.69 12.66 4.89
CA ALA A 95 -4.69 12.00 4.07
C ALA A 95 -5.33 11.42 2.81
N LYS A 96 -4.64 11.51 1.68
CA LYS A 96 -5.14 10.97 0.41
C LYS A 96 -4.08 10.09 -0.27
N ILE A 97 -4.52 8.98 -0.83
CA ILE A 97 -3.70 8.03 -1.59
C ILE A 97 -4.03 8.06 -3.08
N LEU A 98 -3.12 7.52 -3.88
CA LEU A 98 -3.38 7.12 -5.26
C LEU A 98 -3.38 5.60 -5.34
N MET A 99 -4.39 5.06 -6.01
CA MET A 99 -4.41 3.68 -6.50
C MET A 99 -4.07 3.68 -7.98
N PHE A 100 -3.61 2.56 -8.52
CA PHE A 100 -3.41 2.44 -9.95
C PHE A 100 -3.81 1.08 -10.49
N ALA A 101 -4.23 1.05 -11.74
CA ALA A 101 -4.37 -0.14 -12.56
C ALA A 101 -3.28 -0.16 -13.63
N LEU A 102 -2.48 -1.22 -13.63
CA LEU A 102 -1.49 -1.52 -14.67
C LEU A 102 -2.08 -2.59 -15.59
N ARG A 103 -2.48 -2.18 -16.79
CA ARG A 103 -3.06 -3.03 -17.81
C ARG A 103 -2.05 -3.49 -18.84
N GLN A 104 -2.12 -4.77 -19.14
CA GLN A 104 -1.52 -5.44 -20.27
C GLN A 104 -2.61 -6.20 -21.03
N PRO A 105 -2.39 -6.63 -22.29
CA PRO A 105 -3.45 -7.22 -23.12
C PRO A 105 -4.25 -8.38 -22.50
N ALA A 106 -3.69 -9.12 -21.55
CA ALA A 106 -4.33 -10.28 -20.92
C ALA A 106 -4.44 -10.17 -19.39
N SER A 107 -4.03 -9.05 -18.78
CA SER A 107 -4.02 -8.92 -17.32
C SER A 107 -4.14 -7.47 -16.86
N CYS A 108 -4.72 -7.31 -15.68
CA CYS A 108 -4.84 -6.02 -15.01
C CYS A 108 -4.43 -6.20 -13.55
N LEU A 109 -3.32 -5.57 -13.16
CA LEU A 109 -2.87 -5.49 -11.78
C LEU A 109 -3.37 -4.18 -11.19
N VAL A 110 -4.12 -4.23 -10.10
CA VAL A 110 -4.47 -3.06 -9.30
C VAL A 110 -3.66 -3.02 -8.02
N TYR A 111 -3.10 -1.87 -7.71
CA TYR A 111 -2.38 -1.59 -6.46
C TYR A 111 -3.09 -0.50 -5.66
N ALA A 112 -3.51 -0.84 -4.44
CA ALA A 112 -4.30 -0.02 -3.53
C ALA A 112 -3.72 -0.08 -2.10
N PRO A 113 -2.54 0.55 -1.86
CA PRO A 113 -1.66 0.24 -0.73
C PRO A 113 -2.27 0.44 0.64
N ASP A 114 -3.09 1.48 0.82
CA ASP A 114 -3.77 1.80 2.09
C ASP A 114 -5.26 1.99 1.89
N LEU A 115 -5.86 1.11 1.09
CA LEU A 115 -7.31 1.06 0.92
C LEU A 115 -8.01 0.86 2.27
N GLN A 116 -7.43 0.00 3.12
CA GLN A 116 -7.97 -0.45 4.41
C GLN A 116 -9.38 -1.07 4.33
N GLY A 117 -9.94 -1.24 3.13
CA GLY A 117 -11.30 -1.69 2.86
C GLY A 117 -12.40 -0.67 3.20
N THR A 118 -12.11 0.51 3.72
CA THR A 118 -13.11 1.29 4.47
C THR A 118 -14.05 2.16 3.63
N ARG A 119 -13.84 2.29 2.32
CA ARG A 119 -14.60 3.20 1.44
C ARG A 119 -15.18 2.47 0.25
N GLN A 120 -16.51 2.56 0.10
CA GLN A 120 -17.25 1.92 -0.99
C GLN A 120 -16.84 2.47 -2.36
N GLU A 121 -16.59 3.78 -2.46
CA GLU A 121 -16.24 4.44 -3.72
C GLU A 121 -14.90 3.92 -4.28
N SER A 122 -13.94 3.65 -3.39
CA SER A 122 -12.66 3.06 -3.76
C SER A 122 -12.84 1.61 -4.25
N VAL A 123 -13.73 0.84 -3.61
CA VAL A 123 -14.06 -0.54 -4.00
C VAL A 123 -14.70 -0.57 -5.39
N GLU A 124 -15.65 0.34 -5.65
CA GLU A 124 -16.32 0.45 -6.95
C GLU A 124 -15.34 0.85 -8.06
N LEU A 125 -14.41 1.76 -7.78
CA LEU A 125 -13.35 2.10 -8.72
C LEU A 125 -12.44 0.91 -9.04
N ILE A 126 -12.05 0.13 -8.02
CA ILE A 126 -11.23 -1.09 -8.21
C ILE A 126 -11.97 -2.09 -9.09
N LEU A 127 -13.25 -2.36 -8.80
CA LEU A 127 -14.06 -3.30 -9.58
C LEU A 127 -14.25 -2.84 -11.03
N LYS A 128 -14.44 -1.54 -11.26
CA LYS A 128 -14.50 -0.97 -12.62
C LYS A 128 -13.22 -1.19 -13.41
N TRP A 129 -12.08 -1.35 -12.74
CA TRP A 129 -10.83 -1.67 -13.41
C TRP A 129 -10.71 -3.15 -13.83
N GLU A 130 -11.65 -4.02 -13.43
CA GLU A 130 -11.66 -5.45 -13.78
C GLU A 130 -10.28 -6.11 -13.58
N PRO A 131 -9.71 -6.06 -12.36
CA PRO A 131 -8.39 -6.61 -12.09
C PRO A 131 -8.38 -8.14 -12.17
N SER A 132 -7.33 -8.68 -12.75
CA SER A 132 -6.97 -10.09 -12.57
C SER A 132 -6.21 -10.30 -11.25
N VAL A 133 -5.52 -9.26 -10.76
CA VAL A 133 -4.78 -9.26 -9.50
C VAL A 133 -5.01 -7.95 -8.76
N LEU A 134 -5.34 -8.01 -7.48
CA LEU A 134 -5.38 -6.87 -6.58
C LEU A 134 -4.30 -7.01 -5.50
N ILE A 135 -3.54 -5.94 -5.25
CA ILE A 135 -2.70 -5.79 -4.05
C ILE A 135 -3.30 -4.66 -3.23
N ALA A 136 -3.77 -4.97 -2.02
CA ALA A 136 -4.46 -4.02 -1.15
C ALA A 136 -3.91 -4.01 0.27
N GLY A 137 -3.92 -2.84 0.90
CA GLY A 137 -3.74 -2.73 2.35
C GLY A 137 -4.98 -3.23 3.08
N GLY A 138 -4.81 -4.19 3.97
CA GLY A 138 -5.90 -4.67 4.84
C GLY A 138 -6.28 -3.65 5.92
N PRO A 139 -7.40 -3.86 6.64
CA PRO A 139 -7.78 -2.99 7.74
C PRO A 139 -6.80 -3.10 8.92
N PRO A 140 -6.54 -2.00 9.65
CA PRO A 140 -5.69 -2.01 10.83
C PRO A 140 -6.45 -2.58 12.04
N LEU A 141 -6.61 -3.92 12.10
CA LEU A 141 -7.41 -4.62 13.11
C LEU A 141 -7.04 -4.24 14.56
N TYR A 142 -5.75 -4.01 14.83
CA TYR A 142 -5.22 -3.60 16.13
C TYR A 142 -5.71 -2.23 16.64
N LEU A 143 -6.40 -1.45 15.79
CA LEU A 143 -7.02 -0.17 16.17
C LEU A 143 -8.51 -0.30 16.53
N ALA A 144 -9.11 -1.47 16.35
CA ALA A 144 -10.52 -1.72 16.64
C ALA A 144 -10.83 -1.51 18.14
N GLY A 145 -11.88 -0.76 18.44
CA GLY A 145 -12.29 -0.43 19.81
C GLY A 145 -11.44 0.64 20.49
N TYR A 146 -10.43 1.19 19.81
CA TYR A 146 -9.58 2.26 20.33
C TYR A 146 -9.63 3.51 19.44
N ARG A 147 -9.08 3.42 18.22
CA ARG A 147 -9.08 4.51 17.24
C ARG A 147 -10.08 4.32 16.11
N LEU A 148 -10.55 3.08 15.92
CA LEU A 148 -11.60 2.74 14.98
C LEU A 148 -12.74 2.06 15.72
N LYS A 149 -13.97 2.40 15.33
CA LYS A 149 -15.19 1.74 15.77
C LYS A 149 -15.26 0.32 15.18
N LYS A 150 -16.03 -0.56 15.79
CA LYS A 150 -16.15 -1.95 15.31
C LYS A 150 -16.87 -2.01 13.96
N GLU A 151 -17.88 -1.17 13.79
CA GLU A 151 -18.68 -1.04 12.57
C GLU A 151 -17.83 -0.62 11.36
N GLU A 152 -16.74 0.12 11.61
CA GLU A 152 -15.78 0.55 10.60
C GLU A 152 -14.95 -0.63 10.08
N ILE A 153 -14.52 -1.55 10.97
CA ILE A 153 -13.83 -2.78 10.60
C ILE A 153 -14.78 -3.77 9.91
N GLU A 154 -16.04 -3.83 10.35
CA GLU A 154 -17.07 -4.65 9.70
C GLU A 154 -17.35 -4.17 8.27
N THR A 155 -17.45 -2.85 8.09
CA THR A 155 -17.58 -2.23 6.76
C THR A 155 -16.38 -2.57 5.89
N ALA A 156 -15.16 -2.42 6.42
CA ALA A 156 -13.94 -2.80 5.72
C ALA A 156 -13.93 -4.28 5.30
N THR A 157 -14.41 -5.15 6.19
CA THR A 157 -14.51 -6.58 5.95
C THR A 157 -15.54 -6.91 4.88
N SER A 158 -16.72 -6.30 4.91
CA SER A 158 -17.76 -6.46 3.88
C SER A 158 -17.23 -6.07 2.49
N ASN A 159 -16.51 -4.95 2.43
CA ASN A 159 -15.91 -4.44 1.20
C ASN A 159 -14.81 -5.36 0.65
N LEU A 160 -13.92 -5.86 1.52
CA LEU A 160 -12.92 -6.84 1.09
C LEU A 160 -13.56 -8.16 0.66
N LEU A 161 -14.61 -8.63 1.35
CA LEU A 161 -15.36 -9.82 0.93
C LEU A 161 -15.98 -9.65 -0.47
N LYS A 162 -16.47 -8.45 -0.79
CA LYS A 162 -16.94 -8.12 -2.15
C LYS A 162 -15.80 -8.20 -3.16
N LEU A 163 -14.64 -7.62 -2.86
CA LEU A 163 -13.49 -7.64 -3.77
C LEU A 163 -12.98 -9.07 -4.05
N VAL A 164 -12.84 -9.90 -3.02
CA VAL A 164 -12.28 -11.26 -3.20
C VAL A 164 -13.23 -12.20 -3.96
N ARG A 165 -14.54 -11.92 -3.96
CA ARG A 165 -15.53 -12.65 -4.77
C ARG A 165 -15.44 -12.34 -6.26
N GLU A 166 -14.99 -11.15 -6.62
CA GLU A 166 -14.97 -10.67 -8.02
C GLU A 166 -13.58 -10.74 -8.65
N ILE A 167 -12.52 -10.77 -7.83
CA ILE A 167 -11.13 -10.65 -8.29
C ILE A 167 -10.41 -12.01 -8.13
N PRO A 168 -9.86 -12.59 -9.21
CA PRO A 168 -9.24 -13.93 -9.19
C PRO A 168 -8.14 -14.12 -8.14
N LEU A 169 -7.26 -13.12 -7.97
CA LEU A 169 -6.21 -13.14 -6.96
C LEU A 169 -6.18 -11.82 -6.19
N THR A 170 -6.34 -11.89 -4.88
CA THR A 170 -6.21 -10.73 -3.99
C THR A 170 -5.07 -10.93 -2.99
N ILE A 171 -4.14 -9.98 -2.95
CA ILE A 171 -3.03 -9.92 -2.01
C ILE A 171 -3.36 -8.85 -0.96
N VAL A 172 -3.48 -9.25 0.32
CA VAL A 172 -3.83 -8.34 1.42
C VAL A 172 -2.68 -8.26 2.43
N ASP A 173 -2.16 -7.06 2.68
CA ASP A 173 -0.97 -6.88 3.51
C ASP A 173 -0.94 -5.53 4.28
N HIS A 174 0.26 -5.09 4.67
CA HIS A 174 0.63 -3.81 5.27
C HIS A 174 0.11 -3.56 6.70
N HIS A 175 -1.16 -3.17 6.86
CA HIS A 175 -1.73 -2.90 8.18
C HIS A 175 -2.27 -4.17 8.85
N LEU A 176 -2.70 -5.15 8.06
CA LEU A 176 -3.32 -6.38 8.57
C LEU A 176 -2.37 -7.11 9.53
N PHE A 177 -1.13 -7.32 9.10
CA PHE A 177 -0.10 -8.08 9.83
C PHE A 177 0.52 -7.34 11.04
N ARG A 178 -0.01 -6.17 11.39
CA ARG A 178 0.28 -5.52 12.69
C ARG A 178 -0.63 -6.05 13.81
N SER A 179 -1.53 -6.99 13.51
CA SER A 179 -2.39 -7.69 14.47
C SER A 179 -2.07 -9.19 14.53
N LEU A 180 -2.21 -9.79 15.71
CA LEU A 180 -2.12 -11.25 15.88
C LEU A 180 -3.30 -11.98 15.21
N ASP A 181 -4.45 -11.31 15.07
CA ASP A 181 -5.66 -11.85 14.42
C ASP A 181 -5.57 -11.82 12.87
N SER A 182 -4.44 -11.36 12.32
CA SER A 182 -4.24 -11.20 10.88
C SER A 182 -4.43 -12.48 10.08
N GLN A 183 -3.94 -13.60 10.61
CA GLN A 183 -4.04 -14.92 9.98
C GLN A 183 -5.48 -15.42 9.90
N GLU A 184 -6.22 -15.32 11.01
CA GLU A 184 -7.64 -15.69 11.04
C GLU A 184 -8.46 -14.82 10.09
N TYR A 185 -8.18 -13.52 10.08
CA TYR A 185 -8.82 -12.58 9.17
C TYR A 185 -8.57 -12.92 7.69
N LEU A 186 -7.32 -13.21 7.32
CA LEU A 186 -6.97 -13.59 5.96
C LEU A 186 -7.63 -14.92 5.57
N GLN A 187 -7.66 -15.89 6.48
CA GLN A 187 -8.34 -17.16 6.26
C GLN A 187 -9.84 -16.99 6.02
N ARG A 188 -10.51 -16.08 6.74
CA ARG A 188 -11.92 -15.74 6.49
C ARG A 188 -12.13 -15.22 5.07
N LEU A 189 -11.26 -14.33 4.58
CA LEU A 189 -11.31 -13.84 3.20
C LEU A 189 -11.05 -14.98 2.20
N ALA A 190 -10.08 -15.85 2.47
CA ALA A 190 -9.74 -16.98 1.61
C ALA A 190 -10.87 -18.03 1.51
N VAL A 191 -11.59 -18.30 2.61
CA VAL A 191 -12.80 -19.14 2.59
C VAL A 191 -13.85 -18.56 1.66
N GLU A 192 -14.06 -17.24 1.68
CA GLU A 192 -15.03 -16.59 0.81
C GLU A 192 -14.60 -16.63 -0.67
N ALA A 193 -13.34 -16.28 -0.96
CA ALA A 193 -12.79 -16.27 -2.31
C ALA A 193 -12.88 -17.65 -3.00
N ARG A 194 -12.64 -18.73 -2.25
CA ARG A 194 -12.72 -20.10 -2.79
C ARG A 194 -14.11 -20.48 -3.30
N LYS A 195 -15.18 -19.83 -2.83
CA LYS A 195 -16.54 -20.09 -3.32
C LYS A 195 -16.72 -19.73 -4.79
N THR A 196 -15.90 -18.83 -5.31
CA THR A 196 -15.88 -18.40 -6.72
C THR A 196 -14.65 -18.91 -7.47
N GLY A 197 -13.85 -19.81 -6.85
CA GLY A 197 -12.60 -20.29 -7.43
C GLY A 197 -11.45 -19.28 -7.37
N HIS A 198 -11.56 -18.25 -6.53
CA HIS A 198 -10.54 -17.21 -6.37
C HIS A 198 -9.60 -17.49 -5.19
N GLU A 199 -8.48 -16.76 -5.14
CA GLU A 199 -7.44 -16.90 -4.13
C GLU A 199 -7.19 -15.59 -3.36
N VAL A 200 -6.90 -15.73 -2.06
CA VAL A 200 -6.44 -14.64 -1.19
C VAL A 200 -5.12 -15.05 -0.56
N LYS A 201 -4.13 -14.16 -0.59
CA LYS A 201 -2.79 -14.37 -0.04
C LYS A 201 -2.27 -13.12 0.65
N SER A 202 -1.28 -13.27 1.52
CA SER A 202 -0.34 -12.21 1.90
C SER A 202 0.78 -12.07 0.87
N ALA A 203 1.60 -11.02 0.96
CA ALA A 203 2.79 -10.90 0.12
C ALA A 203 3.79 -12.03 0.41
N ALA A 204 3.92 -12.45 1.67
CA ALA A 204 4.78 -13.58 2.04
C ALA A 204 4.29 -14.90 1.43
N GLU A 205 2.99 -15.20 1.53
CA GLU A 205 2.42 -16.44 0.96
C GLU A 205 2.47 -16.45 -0.56
N LEU A 206 2.36 -15.30 -1.22
CA LEU A 206 2.59 -15.18 -2.65
C LEU A 206 4.01 -15.64 -3.04
N LEU A 207 4.99 -15.39 -2.18
CA LEU A 207 6.38 -15.82 -2.33
C LEU A 207 6.65 -17.23 -1.79
N GLY A 208 5.62 -17.97 -1.37
CA GLY A 208 5.76 -19.30 -0.78
C GLY A 208 6.32 -19.30 0.64
N GLN A 209 6.28 -18.16 1.34
CA GLN A 209 6.75 -17.98 2.70
C GLN A 209 5.58 -17.83 3.67
N LYS A 210 5.85 -18.03 4.97
CA LYS A 210 4.86 -17.72 6.02
C LYS A 210 5.05 -16.27 6.49
N PRO A 211 3.97 -15.52 6.77
CA PRO A 211 4.10 -14.18 7.33
C PRO A 211 4.78 -14.20 8.70
N GLU A 212 5.85 -13.42 8.84
CA GLU A 212 6.49 -13.17 10.15
C GLU A 212 5.83 -11.94 10.79
N LEU A 213 5.15 -12.14 11.92
CA LEU A 213 4.35 -11.10 12.58
C LEU A 213 5.19 -10.18 13.48
N LEU A 214 6.34 -9.70 12.97
CA LEU A 214 7.31 -8.93 13.75
C LEU A 214 6.68 -7.69 14.40
N GLU A 215 5.89 -6.93 13.64
CA GLU A 215 5.25 -5.71 14.14
C GLU A 215 4.11 -5.99 15.13
N ALA A 216 3.35 -7.09 14.95
CA ALA A 216 2.33 -7.51 15.91
C ALA A 216 2.97 -7.92 17.26
N SER A 217 4.14 -8.56 17.22
CA SER A 217 4.89 -9.01 18.39
C SER A 217 5.90 -7.97 18.92
N ARG A 218 5.88 -6.72 18.44
CA ARG A 218 6.91 -5.71 18.75
C ARG A 218 7.15 -5.50 20.26
N LYS A 219 6.09 -5.58 21.07
CA LYS A 219 6.19 -5.41 22.54
C LYS A 219 7.06 -6.48 23.18
N GLU A 220 6.90 -7.73 22.74
CA GLU A 220 7.67 -8.86 23.23
C GLU A 220 9.08 -8.85 22.66
N LEU A 221 9.23 -8.50 21.37
CA LEU A 221 10.52 -8.43 20.70
C LEU A 221 11.44 -7.35 21.31
N TYR A 222 10.91 -6.17 21.63
CA TYR A 222 11.69 -5.11 22.28
C TYR A 222 12.04 -5.38 23.74
N GLN A 223 11.42 -6.38 24.39
CA GLN A 223 11.81 -6.82 25.73
C GLN A 223 12.97 -7.82 25.71
N LYS A 224 13.28 -8.41 24.55
CA LYS A 224 14.41 -9.33 24.40
C LYS A 224 15.70 -8.51 24.27
N PRO A 225 16.79 -8.88 24.98
CA PRO A 225 18.08 -8.24 24.80
C PRO A 225 18.54 -8.41 23.34
N ASP A 226 19.14 -7.36 22.81
CA ASP A 226 19.58 -7.27 21.42
C ASP A 226 20.54 -8.42 21.11
N GLN A 227 20.13 -9.39 20.28
CA GLN A 227 20.95 -10.56 19.95
C GLN A 227 22.02 -10.26 18.88
N GLY A 228 22.30 -8.98 18.59
CA GLY A 228 23.38 -8.55 17.71
C GLY A 228 23.22 -9.11 16.30
N ILE A 229 22.47 -8.41 15.44
CA ILE A 229 22.54 -8.68 14.00
C ILE A 229 23.93 -8.24 13.52
N SER A 230 24.82 -9.21 13.31
CA SER A 230 26.08 -8.99 12.60
C SER A 230 25.77 -8.64 11.14
N ILE A 231 25.58 -7.36 10.86
CA ILE A 231 25.59 -6.85 9.50
C ILE A 231 27.07 -6.82 9.07
N ARG A 232 27.50 -7.87 8.36
CA ARG A 232 28.80 -7.86 7.68
C ARG A 232 28.68 -6.94 6.46
N TYR A 233 29.45 -5.87 6.46
CA TYR A 233 29.65 -4.96 5.32
C TYR A 233 30.34 -5.68 4.16
#